data_AF-A0AAE8VUV7-F1
#
_entry.id   AF-A0AAE8VUV7-F1
#
_cell.length_a   1.000
_cell.length_b   1.000
_cell.length_c   1.000
_cell.angle_alpha   90.00
_cell.angle_beta   90.00
_cell.angle_gamma   90.00
#
_symmetry.space_group_name_H-M   'P 1'
#
loop_
_entity.id
_entity.type
_entity.pdbx_description
1 polymer ?
#
loop_
_entity_poly.entity_id
_entity_poly.type
_entity_poly.pdbx_seq_one_letter_code
_entity_poly.pdbx_strand_id
1 'polypeptide(L)'
;FEVKANMEWADIRAVRRAGVRSVQPGIESLSTEGLKHLRKGATAYQNIRFLLGCAEYGVRADWNILTGYPHETPESISAQLDVVASLTHLTPPHITLIRFDRFSPYVEAPEKYGLTLTSPLPGYRYAYPDLSPEDLWNIAYHFEGDFTDDPRNGPVRRRLAARVRLWRQHHESARFTYRLGFDSLTLTDERPGLPSHTTTLRGEQARLFRAVIGGTRFRDLQGREWQGERWDQALETLHSWRRKRWVYIEGTKVIALAVREQPSAYRTPPPKGTPRRARNPVPLTLTARP
;
A
#
# COMPACT_ATOMS: atom_id res chain seq x y z
N PHE A 1 -3.48 -15.81 -7.19
CA PHE A 1 -2.00 -15.85 -7.07
C PHE A 1 -1.57 -14.97 -5.93
N GLU A 2 -0.72 -15.47 -5.03
CA GLU A 2 -0.10 -14.65 -3.99
C GLU A 2 1.14 -13.94 -4.54
N VAL A 3 1.30 -12.66 -4.23
CA VAL A 3 2.41 -11.83 -4.73
C VAL A 3 2.94 -10.88 -3.67
N LYS A 4 4.17 -10.41 -3.84
CA LYS A 4 4.70 -9.29 -3.05
C LYS A 4 4.21 -7.96 -3.63
N ALA A 5 3.84 -7.01 -2.78
CA ALA A 5 3.40 -5.67 -3.17
C ALA A 5 4.52 -4.76 -3.76
N ASN A 6 5.64 -5.34 -4.19
CA ASN A 6 6.77 -4.64 -4.81
C ASN A 6 6.88 -4.86 -6.32
N MET A 7 5.89 -5.51 -6.95
CA MET A 7 5.84 -5.68 -8.40
C MET A 7 5.79 -4.32 -9.11
N GLU A 8 6.51 -4.23 -10.23
CA GLU A 8 6.44 -3.05 -11.09
C GLU A 8 5.16 -3.07 -11.93
N TRP A 9 4.69 -1.88 -12.34
CA TRP A 9 3.52 -1.75 -13.22
C TRP A 9 3.67 -2.54 -14.53
N ALA A 10 4.88 -2.65 -15.06
CA ALA A 10 5.18 -3.48 -16.22
C ALA A 10 4.94 -4.98 -15.94
N ASP A 11 5.31 -5.47 -14.75
CA ASP A 11 5.10 -6.86 -14.35
C ASP A 11 3.61 -7.12 -14.10
N ILE A 12 2.88 -6.19 -13.47
CA ILE A 12 1.40 -6.29 -13.29
C ILE A 12 0.70 -6.39 -14.65
N ARG A 13 1.12 -5.57 -15.63
CA ARG A 13 0.60 -5.62 -17.00
C ARG A 13 0.92 -6.95 -17.68
N ALA A 14 2.12 -7.49 -17.49
CA ALA A 14 2.51 -8.79 -18.04
C ALA A 14 1.65 -9.92 -17.45
N VAL A 15 1.45 -9.91 -16.13
CA VAL A 15 0.56 -10.84 -15.42
C VAL A 15 -0.87 -10.76 -15.93
N ARG A 16 -1.40 -9.54 -16.14
CA ARG A 16 -2.73 -9.36 -16.75
C ARG A 16 -2.82 -9.95 -18.16
N ARG A 17 -1.79 -9.76 -18.98
CA ARG A 17 -1.70 -10.29 -20.35
C ARG A 17 -1.62 -11.82 -20.38
N ALA A 18 -1.00 -12.41 -19.36
CA ALA A 18 -1.00 -13.86 -19.14
C ALA A 18 -2.36 -14.43 -18.66
N GLY A 19 -3.41 -13.61 -18.60
CA GLY A 19 -4.77 -14.05 -18.25
C GLY A 19 -5.14 -13.90 -16.77
N VAL A 20 -4.20 -13.52 -15.90
CA VAL A 20 -4.46 -13.35 -14.47
C VAL A 20 -5.41 -12.17 -14.24
N ARG A 21 -6.48 -12.42 -13.47
CA ARG A 21 -7.53 -11.43 -13.15
C ARG A 21 -7.46 -10.92 -11.72
N SER A 22 -6.91 -11.70 -10.80
CA SER A 22 -6.78 -11.31 -9.40
C SER A 22 -5.50 -11.83 -8.76
N VAL A 23 -5.00 -11.06 -7.80
CA VAL A 23 -3.81 -11.36 -7.01
C VAL A 23 -4.07 -11.04 -5.55
N GLN A 24 -3.38 -11.74 -4.64
CA GLN A 24 -3.38 -11.48 -3.21
C GLN A 24 -2.03 -10.89 -2.82
N PRO A 25 -1.89 -9.55 -2.75
CA PRO A 25 -0.65 -8.94 -2.31
C PRO A 25 -0.55 -8.90 -0.79
N GLY A 26 0.64 -9.15 -0.29
CA GLY A 26 0.97 -8.79 1.09
C GLY A 26 1.15 -7.27 1.23
N ILE A 27 0.07 -6.55 1.52
CA ILE A 27 0.04 -5.09 1.79
C ILE A 27 0.05 -4.78 3.29
N GLU A 28 -0.82 -5.42 4.08
CA GLU A 28 -0.94 -5.38 5.55
C GLU A 28 -1.21 -4.03 6.21
N SER A 29 -0.73 -2.91 5.66
CA SER A 29 -0.96 -1.59 6.21
C SER A 29 -0.74 -0.51 5.14
N LEU A 30 -1.45 0.60 5.28
CA LEU A 30 -1.23 1.86 4.55
C LEU A 30 -0.40 2.87 5.35
N SER A 31 0.24 2.43 6.44
CA SER A 31 1.12 3.24 7.29
C SER A 31 2.54 2.69 7.25
N THR A 32 3.51 3.52 6.85
CA THR A 32 4.92 3.12 6.82
C THR A 32 5.46 2.77 8.20
N GLU A 33 5.00 3.45 9.26
CA GLU A 33 5.37 3.07 10.63
C GLU A 33 4.74 1.72 11.02
N GLY A 34 3.48 1.49 10.66
CA GLY A 34 2.84 0.18 10.87
C GLY A 34 3.59 -0.96 10.17
N LEU A 35 4.01 -0.74 8.91
CA LEU A 35 4.80 -1.71 8.14
C LEU A 35 6.18 -1.97 8.74
N LYS A 36 6.79 -0.99 9.42
CA LYS A 36 8.06 -1.19 10.16
C LYS A 36 7.85 -2.07 11.39
N HIS A 37 6.79 -1.84 12.17
CA HIS A 37 6.46 -2.67 13.33
C HIS A 37 6.18 -4.13 12.91
N LEU A 38 5.49 -4.31 11.79
CA LEU A 38 5.25 -5.62 11.17
C LEU A 38 6.48 -6.22 10.47
N ARG A 39 7.60 -5.50 10.40
CA ARG A 39 8.83 -5.89 9.68
C ARG A 39 8.59 -6.31 8.23
N LYS A 40 7.59 -5.71 7.57
CA LYS A 40 7.18 -6.10 6.22
C LYS A 40 8.22 -5.76 5.14
N GLY A 41 9.09 -4.77 5.42
CA GLY A 41 10.09 -4.30 4.47
C GLY A 41 9.50 -3.50 3.30
N ALA A 42 8.30 -2.93 3.48
CA ALA A 42 7.58 -2.13 2.51
C ALA A 42 7.22 -0.75 3.09
N THR A 43 6.84 0.20 2.23
CA THR A 43 6.28 1.50 2.62
C THR A 43 4.86 1.67 2.09
N ALA A 44 4.10 2.58 2.70
CA ALA A 44 2.75 2.93 2.25
C ALA A 44 2.76 3.35 0.77
N TYR A 45 3.76 4.13 0.34
CA TYR A 45 3.94 4.48 -1.06
C TYR A 45 4.03 3.25 -1.99
N GLN A 46 4.77 2.20 -1.61
CA GLN A 46 4.91 0.99 -2.42
C GLN A 46 3.58 0.25 -2.54
N ASN A 47 2.86 0.11 -1.42
CA ASN A 47 1.54 -0.53 -1.38
C ASN A 47 0.52 0.23 -2.22
N ILE A 48 0.45 1.57 -2.09
CA ILE A 48 -0.42 2.43 -2.89
C ILE A 48 -0.08 2.31 -4.37
N ARG A 49 1.22 2.35 -4.73
CA ARG A 49 1.66 2.18 -6.11
C ARG A 49 1.25 0.83 -6.68
N PHE A 50 1.32 -0.25 -5.90
CA PHE A 50 0.87 -1.57 -6.33
C PHE A 50 -0.64 -1.59 -6.59
N LEU A 51 -1.45 -1.04 -5.67
CA LEU A 51 -2.91 -0.97 -5.82
C LEU A 51 -3.32 -0.15 -7.05
N LEU A 52 -2.67 0.99 -7.28
CA LEU A 52 -2.89 1.80 -8.48
C LEU A 52 -2.52 1.05 -9.76
N GLY A 53 -1.42 0.30 -9.75
CA GLY A 53 -1.03 -0.52 -10.90
C GLY A 53 -2.05 -1.63 -11.19
N CYS A 54 -2.58 -2.26 -10.15
CA CYS A 54 -3.65 -3.25 -10.28
C CYS A 54 -4.89 -2.62 -10.93
N ALA A 55 -5.34 -1.46 -10.44
CA ALA A 55 -6.47 -0.75 -11.02
C ALA A 55 -6.21 -0.30 -12.47
N GLU A 56 -5.02 0.24 -12.76
CA GLU A 56 -4.60 0.73 -14.09
C GLU A 56 -4.66 -0.35 -15.16
N TYR A 57 -4.34 -1.60 -14.82
CA TYR A 57 -4.32 -2.72 -15.77
C TYR A 57 -5.48 -3.70 -15.59
N GLY A 58 -6.47 -3.40 -14.74
CA GLY A 58 -7.63 -4.26 -14.54
C GLY A 58 -7.28 -5.61 -13.93
N VAL A 59 -6.43 -5.61 -12.90
CA VAL A 59 -6.16 -6.73 -11.99
C VAL A 59 -6.79 -6.41 -10.64
N ARG A 60 -7.60 -7.32 -10.10
CA ARG A 60 -8.19 -7.15 -8.75
C ARG A 60 -7.16 -7.51 -7.68
N ALA A 61 -6.91 -6.60 -6.75
CA ALA A 61 -6.10 -6.88 -5.57
C ALA A 61 -7.02 -7.33 -4.41
N ASP A 62 -6.79 -8.52 -3.88
CA ASP A 62 -7.46 -9.05 -2.70
C ASP A 62 -6.51 -8.98 -1.51
N TRP A 63 -6.75 -8.05 -0.57
CA TRP A 63 -5.72 -7.65 0.38
C TRP A 63 -6.30 -7.27 1.74
N ASN A 64 -5.45 -7.34 2.75
CA ASN A 64 -5.83 -7.12 4.14
C ASN A 64 -5.07 -5.93 4.73
N ILE A 65 -5.73 -5.22 5.64
CA ILE A 65 -5.07 -4.41 6.68
C ILE A 65 -5.06 -5.26 7.96
N LEU A 66 -3.87 -5.53 8.47
CA LEU A 66 -3.67 -6.20 9.74
C LEU A 66 -3.79 -5.18 10.88
N THR A 67 -4.43 -5.61 11.97
CA THR A 67 -4.58 -4.83 13.21
C THR A 67 -4.38 -5.73 14.42
N GLY A 68 -4.20 -5.15 15.60
CA GLY A 68 -4.09 -5.92 16.84
C GLY A 68 -2.79 -6.71 16.95
N TYR A 69 -1.69 -6.11 16.53
CA TYR A 69 -0.36 -6.72 16.61
C TYR A 69 0.51 -6.04 17.67
N PRO A 70 1.55 -6.73 18.19
CA PRO A 70 2.46 -6.16 19.17
C PRO A 70 3.08 -4.83 18.71
N HIS A 71 3.11 -3.85 19.61
CA HIS A 71 3.60 -2.48 19.37
C HIS A 71 2.79 -1.66 18.33
N GLU A 72 1.57 -2.08 17.99
CA GLU A 72 0.67 -1.20 17.24
C GLU A 72 0.37 0.07 18.04
N THR A 73 0.48 1.24 17.41
CA THR A 73 0.25 2.53 18.08
C THR A 73 -0.96 3.27 17.50
N PRO A 74 -1.63 4.13 18.28
CA PRO A 74 -2.75 4.93 17.81
C PRO A 74 -2.38 5.80 16.59
N GLU A 75 -1.15 6.31 16.54
CA GLU A 75 -0.62 7.11 15.45
C GLU A 75 -0.44 6.27 14.18
N SER A 76 0.07 5.05 14.32
CA SER A 76 0.26 4.14 13.18
C SER A 76 -1.08 3.74 12.53
N ILE A 77 -2.14 3.58 13.34
CA ILE A 77 -3.49 3.30 12.87
C ILE A 77 -4.11 4.57 12.26
N SER A 78 -3.98 5.71 12.95
CA SER A 78 -4.57 6.99 12.53
C SER A 78 -3.99 7.49 11.21
N ALA A 79 -2.70 7.26 10.95
CA ALA A 79 -2.05 7.61 9.69
C ALA A 79 -2.72 6.97 8.46
N GLN A 80 -3.39 5.82 8.64
CA GLN A 80 -4.11 5.14 7.56
C GLN A 80 -5.45 5.80 7.23
N LEU A 81 -6.09 6.49 8.19
CA LEU A 81 -7.43 7.05 8.02
C LEU A 81 -7.49 8.08 6.89
N ASP A 82 -6.47 8.93 6.80
CA ASP A 82 -6.38 9.94 5.74
C ASP A 82 -6.13 9.31 4.37
N VAL A 83 -5.28 8.29 4.32
CA VAL A 83 -4.95 7.57 3.08
C VAL A 83 -6.20 6.83 2.57
N VAL A 84 -6.94 6.15 3.45
CA VAL A 84 -8.18 5.42 3.08
C VAL A 84 -9.18 6.34 2.38
N ALA A 85 -9.35 7.58 2.85
CA ALA A 85 -10.26 8.54 2.23
C ALA A 85 -9.84 8.95 0.80
N SER A 86 -8.55 8.85 0.47
CA SER A 86 -8.01 9.17 -0.86
C SER A 86 -8.07 8.01 -1.86
N LEU A 87 -8.37 6.78 -1.41
CA LEU A 87 -8.22 5.57 -2.22
C LEU A 87 -9.55 4.83 -2.47
N THR A 88 -10.69 5.44 -2.15
CA THR A 88 -12.01 4.78 -2.20
C THR A 88 -12.41 4.23 -3.57
N HIS A 89 -11.81 4.75 -4.65
CA HIS A 89 -11.96 4.26 -6.03
C HIS A 89 -11.13 3.00 -6.35
N LEU A 90 -10.20 2.59 -5.48
CA LEU A 90 -9.43 1.35 -5.61
C LEU A 90 -10.11 0.19 -4.87
N THR A 91 -9.75 -1.05 -5.20
CA THR A 91 -10.32 -2.23 -4.52
C THR A 91 -10.09 -2.16 -3.01
N PRO A 92 -11.16 -2.24 -2.18
CA PRO A 92 -11.06 -2.09 -0.73
C PRO A 92 -10.37 -3.30 -0.07
N PRO A 93 -9.76 -3.10 1.11
CA PRO A 93 -9.19 -4.19 1.90
C PRO A 93 -10.24 -4.91 2.75
N HIS A 94 -9.84 -6.05 3.31
CA HIS A 94 -10.42 -6.59 4.54
C HIS A 94 -9.65 -6.11 5.77
N ILE A 95 -10.34 -5.92 6.91
CA ILE A 95 -9.68 -5.76 8.20
C ILE A 95 -9.51 -7.15 8.81
N THR A 96 -8.30 -7.48 9.22
CA THR A 96 -7.98 -8.79 9.81
C THR A 96 -7.17 -8.58 11.09
N LEU A 97 -7.52 -9.30 12.14
CA LEU A 97 -6.68 -9.36 13.34
C LEU A 97 -5.42 -10.17 13.00
N ILE A 98 -4.26 -9.77 13.50
CA ILE A 98 -3.06 -10.58 13.30
C ILE A 98 -3.26 -11.98 13.88
N ARG A 99 -2.64 -12.96 13.24
CA ARG A 99 -2.57 -14.34 13.71
C ARG A 99 -1.11 -14.70 13.91
N PHE A 100 -0.81 -15.43 14.97
CA PHE A 100 0.56 -15.90 15.26
C PHE A 100 0.76 -17.25 14.60
N ASP A 101 1.39 -17.23 13.43
CA ASP A 101 1.66 -18.43 12.64
C ASP A 101 3.00 -19.03 13.01
N ARG A 102 3.11 -20.36 13.03
CA ARG A 102 4.38 -21.07 13.24
C ARG A 102 5.41 -20.60 12.22
N PHE A 103 6.68 -20.57 12.63
CA PHE A 103 7.80 -20.03 11.86
C PHE A 103 7.73 -18.52 11.60
N SER A 104 6.70 -17.82 12.10
CA SER A 104 6.72 -16.36 12.15
C SER A 104 7.68 -15.88 13.24
N PRO A 105 8.24 -14.66 13.10
CA PRO A 105 9.06 -14.08 14.16
C PRO A 105 8.34 -13.97 15.51
N TYR A 106 7.01 -13.87 15.52
CA TYR A 106 6.21 -13.85 16.74
C TYR A 106 6.21 -15.18 17.46
N VAL A 107 6.32 -16.30 16.75
CA VAL A 107 6.35 -17.63 17.37
C VAL A 107 7.76 -18.09 17.69
N GLU A 108 8.73 -17.75 16.85
CA GLU A 108 10.14 -18.12 17.03
C GLU A 108 10.84 -17.31 18.14
N ALA A 109 10.37 -16.09 18.43
CA ALA A 109 10.95 -15.23 19.47
C ALA A 109 9.90 -14.27 20.07
N PRO A 110 8.82 -14.79 20.69
CA PRO A 110 7.69 -14.00 21.20
C PRO A 110 8.11 -12.92 22.21
N GLU A 111 9.09 -13.21 23.06
CA GLU A 111 9.61 -12.31 24.08
C GLU A 111 10.19 -11.00 23.52
N LYS A 112 10.75 -11.04 22.29
CA LYS A 112 11.27 -9.84 21.60
C LYS A 112 10.17 -8.84 21.23
N TYR A 113 8.91 -9.25 21.30
CA TYR A 113 7.73 -8.46 20.99
C TYR A 113 6.86 -8.20 22.23
N GLY A 114 7.31 -8.61 23.42
CA GLY A 114 6.46 -8.58 24.62
C GLY A 114 5.21 -9.45 24.47
N LEU A 115 5.29 -10.49 23.63
CA LEU A 115 4.22 -11.46 23.38
C LEU A 115 4.45 -12.69 24.26
N THR A 116 3.39 -13.25 24.80
CA THR A 116 3.36 -14.59 25.40
C THR A 116 2.38 -15.44 24.62
N LEU A 117 2.84 -16.51 23.99
CA LEU A 117 1.93 -17.46 23.35
C LEU A 117 1.18 -18.24 24.41
N THR A 118 -0.14 -18.32 24.29
CA THR A 118 -1.00 -18.92 25.33
C THR A 118 -1.45 -20.33 24.96
N SER A 119 -1.83 -20.56 23.70
CA SER A 119 -2.28 -21.87 23.23
C SER A 119 -2.34 -21.95 21.71
N PRO A 120 -2.38 -23.16 21.12
CA PRO A 120 -2.87 -23.36 19.76
C PRO A 120 -4.31 -22.84 19.61
N LEU A 121 -4.69 -22.38 18.41
CA LEU A 121 -6.09 -22.00 18.17
C LEU A 121 -7.05 -23.14 18.57
N PRO A 122 -8.21 -22.85 19.19
CA PRO A 122 -9.12 -23.88 19.71
C PRO A 122 -9.55 -24.93 18.69
N GLY A 123 -9.57 -24.57 17.40
CA GLY A 123 -9.86 -25.47 16.27
C GLY A 123 -9.03 -26.76 16.25
N TYR A 124 -7.76 -26.72 16.70
CA TYR A 124 -6.91 -27.92 16.72
C TYR A 124 -7.43 -28.98 17.69
N ARG A 125 -7.99 -28.58 18.85
CA ARG A 125 -8.55 -29.52 19.83
C ARG A 125 -9.80 -30.22 19.30
N TYR A 126 -10.60 -29.55 18.48
CA TYR A 126 -11.76 -30.17 17.83
C TYR A 126 -11.35 -31.16 16.73
N ALA A 127 -10.30 -30.84 15.97
CA ALA A 127 -9.80 -31.73 14.92
C ALA A 127 -9.05 -32.95 15.49
N TYR A 128 -8.34 -32.79 16.61
CA TYR A 128 -7.51 -33.81 17.22
C TYR A 128 -7.81 -33.93 18.74
N PRO A 129 -8.98 -34.47 19.11
CA PRO A 129 -9.44 -34.49 20.50
C PRO A 129 -8.60 -35.41 21.42
N ASP A 130 -7.93 -36.41 20.84
CA ASP A 130 -7.19 -37.42 21.60
C ASP A 130 -5.71 -37.04 21.82
N LEU A 131 -5.21 -36.00 21.15
CA LEU A 131 -3.83 -35.56 21.32
C LEU A 131 -3.63 -34.85 22.66
N SER A 132 -2.47 -35.04 23.27
CA SER A 132 -2.06 -34.30 24.46
C SER A 132 -1.90 -32.80 24.15
N PRO A 133 -1.93 -31.90 25.14
CA PRO A 133 -1.66 -30.48 24.92
C PRO A 133 -0.29 -30.21 24.28
N GLU A 134 0.72 -31.02 24.63
CA GLU A 134 2.07 -30.92 24.05
C GLU A 134 2.09 -31.35 22.58
N ASP A 135 1.44 -32.47 22.24
CA ASP A 135 1.34 -32.92 20.86
C ASP A 135 0.55 -31.93 20.01
N LEU A 136 -0.56 -31.40 20.55
CA LEU A 136 -1.33 -30.33 19.91
C LEU A 136 -0.46 -29.10 19.66
N TRP A 137 0.32 -28.67 20.67
CA TRP A 137 1.27 -27.58 20.51
C TRP A 137 2.25 -27.89 19.39
N ASN A 138 2.80 -29.10 19.32
CA ASN A 138 3.80 -29.51 18.33
C ASN A 138 3.28 -29.62 16.90
N ILE A 139 2.00 -29.91 16.69
CA ILE A 139 1.40 -29.95 15.34
C ILE A 139 0.75 -28.63 14.93
N ALA A 140 0.42 -27.75 15.87
CA ALA A 140 -0.32 -26.53 15.59
C ALA A 140 0.49 -25.53 14.76
N TYR A 141 -0.13 -25.02 13.70
CA TYR A 141 0.44 -23.95 12.89
C TYR A 141 -0.02 -22.55 13.32
N HIS A 142 -1.11 -22.44 14.10
CA HIS A 142 -1.67 -21.14 14.52
C HIS A 142 -1.85 -21.08 16.02
N PHE A 143 -1.47 -19.95 16.62
CA PHE A 143 -1.46 -19.74 18.06
C PHE A 143 -2.24 -18.49 18.47
N GLU A 144 -2.79 -18.54 19.67
CA GLU A 144 -3.20 -17.38 20.46
C GLU A 144 -2.02 -16.86 21.28
N GLY A 145 -2.08 -15.58 21.63
CA GLY A 145 -1.07 -14.99 22.48
C GLY A 145 -1.48 -13.63 23.01
N ASP A 146 -0.93 -13.30 24.18
CA ASP A 146 -1.21 -12.09 24.93
C ASP A 146 -0.03 -11.14 24.86
N PHE A 147 -0.32 -9.85 24.72
CA PHE A 147 0.66 -8.77 24.77
C PHE A 147 -0.02 -7.50 25.28
N THR A 148 0.79 -6.55 25.77
CA THR A 148 0.27 -5.26 26.21
C THR A 148 -0.19 -4.43 25.02
N ASP A 149 -1.49 -4.21 24.90
CA ASP A 149 -2.10 -3.33 23.91
C ASP A 149 -2.32 -1.93 24.49
N ASP A 150 -2.09 -0.89 23.68
CA ASP A 150 -2.44 0.48 24.07
C ASP A 150 -3.97 0.61 24.09
N PRO A 151 -4.62 0.95 25.22
CA PRO A 151 -6.08 1.07 25.30
C PRO A 151 -6.67 2.06 24.30
N ARG A 152 -5.89 3.04 23.84
CA ARG A 152 -6.28 4.03 22.82
C ARG A 152 -6.41 3.40 21.43
N ASN A 153 -5.80 2.23 21.17
CA ASN A 153 -5.91 1.53 19.90
C ASN A 153 -7.35 1.09 19.61
N GLY A 154 -8.08 0.59 20.60
CA GLY A 154 -9.44 0.07 20.42
C GLY A 154 -10.39 1.06 19.71
N PRO A 155 -10.56 2.29 20.22
CA PRO A 155 -11.33 3.34 19.54
C PRO A 155 -10.85 3.65 18.11
N VAL A 156 -9.54 3.72 17.88
CA VAL A 156 -8.98 4.07 16.56
C VAL A 156 -9.16 2.91 15.55
N ARG A 157 -8.98 1.65 15.98
CA ARG A 157 -9.27 0.45 15.17
C ARG A 157 -10.74 0.44 14.73
N ARG A 158 -11.67 0.77 15.63
CA ARG A 158 -13.10 0.91 15.28
C ARG A 158 -13.35 1.98 14.22
N ARG A 159 -12.68 3.13 14.32
CA ARG A 159 -12.76 4.20 13.31
C ARG A 159 -12.20 3.75 11.96
N LEU A 160 -11.06 3.05 11.96
CA LEU A 160 -10.47 2.50 10.73
C LEU A 160 -11.40 1.46 10.09
N ALA A 161 -11.93 0.52 10.88
CA ALA A 161 -12.89 -0.47 10.41
C ALA A 161 -14.15 0.19 9.83
N ALA A 162 -14.67 1.24 10.46
CA ALA A 162 -15.80 2.01 9.92
C ALA A 162 -15.46 2.67 8.57
N ARG A 163 -14.27 3.26 8.43
CA ARG A 163 -13.81 3.84 7.15
C ARG A 163 -13.65 2.80 6.05
N VAL A 164 -13.11 1.61 6.37
CA VAL A 164 -13.02 0.50 5.42
C VAL A 164 -14.40 -0.03 5.03
N ARG A 165 -15.35 -0.10 5.97
CA ARG A 165 -16.75 -0.45 5.64
C ARG A 165 -17.37 0.55 4.65
N LEU A 166 -17.20 1.85 4.89
CA LEU A 166 -17.67 2.89 3.95
C LEU A 166 -16.98 2.78 2.60
N TRP A 167 -15.68 2.50 2.57
CA TRP A 167 -14.95 2.23 1.34
C TRP A 167 -15.61 1.06 0.58
N ARG A 168 -15.83 -0.09 1.23
CA ARG A 168 -16.49 -1.26 0.60
C ARG A 168 -17.88 -0.93 0.06
N GLN A 169 -18.67 -0.17 0.82
CA GLN A 169 -20.03 0.21 0.43
C GLN A 169 -20.08 1.11 -0.81
N HIS A 170 -19.13 2.04 -0.95
CA HIS A 170 -19.14 3.03 -2.03
C HIS A 170 -18.16 2.73 -3.17
N HIS A 171 -17.38 1.66 -3.08
CA HIS A 171 -16.33 1.35 -4.05
C HIS A 171 -16.87 1.26 -5.49
N GLU A 172 -18.02 0.62 -5.69
CA GLU A 172 -18.59 0.38 -7.02
C GLU A 172 -18.98 1.67 -7.75
N SER A 173 -19.38 2.71 -7.01
CA SER A 173 -19.72 4.03 -7.57
C SER A 173 -18.58 5.05 -7.49
N ALA A 174 -17.55 4.81 -6.67
CA ALA A 174 -16.42 5.71 -6.55
C ALA A 174 -15.58 5.73 -7.83
N ARG A 175 -15.25 6.92 -8.32
CA ARG A 175 -14.34 7.12 -9.46
C ARG A 175 -13.28 8.16 -9.12
N PHE A 176 -12.05 7.90 -9.50
CA PHE A 176 -11.06 8.96 -9.67
C PHE A 176 -10.18 8.61 -10.86
N THR A 177 -10.52 9.21 -12.00
CA THR A 177 -9.99 8.81 -13.30
C THR A 177 -9.20 9.92 -13.98
N TYR A 178 -8.36 9.52 -14.93
CA TYR A 178 -7.74 10.44 -15.88
C TYR A 178 -7.93 9.98 -17.32
N ARG A 179 -8.08 10.95 -18.22
CA ARG A 179 -8.08 10.77 -19.68
C ARG A 179 -7.03 11.66 -20.33
N LEU A 180 -6.23 11.10 -21.22
CA LEU A 180 -5.18 11.83 -21.92
C LEU A 180 -5.72 12.38 -23.24
N GLY A 181 -5.60 13.70 -23.43
CA GLY A 181 -5.65 14.35 -24.73
C GLY A 181 -4.24 14.54 -25.31
N PHE A 182 -4.11 15.22 -26.45
CA PHE A 182 -2.80 15.53 -27.03
C PHE A 182 -2.00 16.48 -26.11
N ASP A 183 -2.57 17.65 -25.83
CA ASP A 183 -1.99 18.76 -25.05
C ASP A 183 -2.59 18.92 -23.64
N SER A 184 -3.56 18.07 -23.30
CA SER A 184 -4.41 18.20 -22.12
C SER A 184 -4.56 16.88 -21.38
N LEU A 185 -5.00 16.97 -20.13
CA LEU A 185 -5.34 15.84 -19.29
C LEU A 185 -6.61 16.19 -18.52
N THR A 186 -7.63 15.35 -18.62
CA THR A 186 -8.88 15.51 -17.87
C THR A 186 -8.86 14.58 -16.67
N LEU A 187 -9.14 15.12 -15.49
CA LEU A 187 -9.37 14.39 -14.24
C LEU A 187 -10.85 14.42 -13.93
N THR A 188 -11.43 13.28 -13.54
CA THR A 188 -12.80 13.19 -13.04
C THR A 188 -12.75 12.53 -11.67
N ASP A 189 -13.27 13.23 -10.65
CA ASP A 189 -13.29 12.78 -9.27
C ASP A 189 -14.73 12.70 -8.78
N GLU A 190 -15.17 11.50 -8.45
CA GLU A 190 -16.50 11.17 -7.91
C GLU A 190 -16.34 10.31 -6.65
N ARG A 191 -15.21 10.45 -5.94
CA ARG A 191 -14.99 9.73 -4.69
C ARG A 191 -15.96 10.22 -3.61
N PRO A 192 -16.55 9.31 -2.81
CA PRO A 192 -17.47 9.67 -1.74
C PRO A 192 -16.81 10.61 -0.72
N GLY A 193 -17.55 11.65 -0.33
CA GLY A 193 -17.07 12.64 0.65
C GLY A 193 -16.17 13.74 0.07
N LEU A 194 -15.96 13.76 -1.25
CA LEU A 194 -15.33 14.87 -1.98
C LEU A 194 -16.36 15.49 -2.95
N PRO A 195 -16.26 16.80 -3.24
CA PRO A 195 -17.08 17.41 -4.29
C PRO A 195 -16.82 16.72 -5.63
N SER A 196 -17.89 16.28 -6.30
CA SER A 196 -17.76 15.75 -7.66
C SER A 196 -17.26 16.87 -8.58
N HIS A 197 -16.18 16.61 -9.32
CA HIS A 197 -15.58 17.62 -10.16
C HIS A 197 -14.81 17.01 -11.33
N THR A 198 -14.90 17.67 -12.49
CA THR A 198 -14.06 17.37 -13.65
C THR A 198 -13.10 18.54 -13.90
N THR A 199 -11.79 18.29 -13.85
CA THR A 199 -10.76 19.30 -14.12
C THR A 199 -9.98 18.96 -15.37
N THR A 200 -9.88 19.90 -16.31
CA THR A 200 -8.95 19.78 -17.44
C THR A 200 -7.67 20.56 -17.14
N LEU A 201 -6.56 19.83 -17.02
CA LEU A 201 -5.21 20.37 -16.94
C LEU A 201 -4.67 20.60 -18.36
N ARG A 202 -3.94 21.71 -18.55
CA ARG A 202 -3.26 22.08 -19.80
C ARG A 202 -1.82 22.51 -19.53
N GLY A 203 -1.01 22.57 -20.58
CA GLY A 203 0.37 23.09 -20.51
C GLY A 203 1.23 22.38 -19.47
N GLU A 204 1.94 23.15 -18.64
CA GLU A 204 2.83 22.65 -17.58
C GLU A 204 2.13 21.71 -16.60
N GLN A 205 0.90 22.01 -16.20
CA GLN A 205 0.16 21.17 -15.26
C GLN A 205 -0.16 19.80 -15.85
N ALA A 206 -0.54 19.73 -17.14
CA ALA A 206 -0.76 18.46 -17.82
C ALA A 206 0.54 17.66 -17.92
N ARG A 207 1.67 18.31 -18.26
CA ARG A 207 3.00 17.67 -18.31
C ARG A 207 3.41 17.12 -16.95
N LEU A 208 3.30 17.93 -15.89
CA LEU A 208 3.67 17.54 -14.52
C LEU A 208 2.80 16.39 -14.02
N PHE A 209 1.48 16.44 -14.25
CA PHE A 209 0.60 15.36 -13.84
C PHE A 209 0.96 14.05 -14.55
N ARG A 210 1.19 14.08 -15.87
CA ARG A 210 1.64 12.90 -16.64
C ARG A 210 2.94 12.30 -16.11
N ALA A 211 3.86 13.14 -15.61
CA ALA A 211 5.15 12.70 -15.09
C ALA A 211 5.04 11.96 -13.74
N VAL A 212 3.97 12.18 -12.97
CA VAL A 212 3.75 11.52 -11.67
C VAL A 212 2.81 10.30 -11.76
N ILE A 213 2.19 10.02 -12.91
CA ILE A 213 1.43 8.78 -13.13
C ILE A 213 2.38 7.58 -13.13
N GLY A 214 2.14 6.61 -12.26
CA GLY A 214 3.01 5.45 -12.05
C GLY A 214 4.11 5.67 -11.00
N GLY A 215 4.19 6.89 -10.46
CA GLY A 215 5.08 7.26 -9.37
C GLY A 215 6.49 7.66 -9.81
N THR A 216 7.08 8.61 -9.09
CA THR A 216 8.44 9.13 -9.34
C THR A 216 9.05 9.72 -8.06
N ARG A 217 10.32 10.14 -8.10
CA ARG A 217 10.93 10.94 -7.04
C ARG A 217 11.11 12.38 -7.49
N PHE A 218 11.15 13.30 -6.54
CA PHE A 218 11.40 14.73 -6.80
C PHE A 218 12.68 14.96 -7.60
N ARG A 219 13.78 14.30 -7.25
CA ARG A 219 15.04 14.38 -8.01
C ARG A 219 14.91 13.95 -9.47
N ASP A 220 14.01 13.01 -9.78
CA ASP A 220 13.82 12.50 -11.14
C ASP A 220 12.93 13.44 -11.97
N LEU A 221 12.12 14.28 -11.32
CA LEU A 221 11.45 15.42 -11.95
C LEU A 221 12.48 16.54 -12.19
N GLN A 222 13.31 16.85 -11.19
CA GLN A 222 14.34 17.88 -11.30
C GLN A 222 15.37 17.60 -12.38
N GLY A 223 15.83 16.34 -12.50
CA GLY A 223 16.76 15.92 -13.55
C GLY A 223 16.16 15.89 -14.96
N ARG A 224 14.86 16.20 -15.13
CA ARG A 224 14.21 16.38 -16.42
C ARG A 224 14.07 17.89 -16.70
N GLU A 225 12.84 18.38 -16.71
CA GLU A 225 12.50 19.72 -17.19
C GLU A 225 12.16 20.71 -16.06
N TRP A 226 12.08 20.25 -14.79
CA TRP A 226 11.63 21.05 -13.66
C TRP A 226 12.81 21.49 -12.77
N GLN A 227 13.53 22.53 -13.19
CA GLN A 227 14.72 23.07 -12.50
C GLN A 227 14.52 24.55 -12.09
N GLY A 228 15.28 25.01 -11.10
CA GLY A 228 15.21 26.41 -10.61
C GLY A 228 13.79 26.82 -10.24
N GLU A 229 13.35 28.00 -10.68
CA GLU A 229 12.01 28.52 -10.42
C GLU A 229 10.87 27.58 -10.91
N ARG A 230 11.10 26.82 -12.00
CA ARG A 230 10.10 25.82 -12.47
C ARG A 230 9.93 24.69 -11.47
N TRP A 231 10.96 24.34 -10.70
CA TRP A 231 10.85 23.35 -9.63
C TRP A 231 10.01 23.87 -8.48
N ASP A 232 10.23 25.11 -8.04
CA ASP A 232 9.50 25.69 -6.90
C ASP A 232 7.99 25.76 -7.20
N GLN A 233 7.65 26.22 -8.42
CA GLN A 233 6.25 26.22 -8.90
C GLN A 233 5.67 24.80 -9.02
N ALA A 234 6.45 23.83 -9.49
CA ALA A 234 6.02 22.43 -9.58
C ALA A 234 5.79 21.84 -8.18
N LEU A 235 6.68 22.11 -7.23
CA LEU A 235 6.57 21.62 -5.85
C LEU A 235 5.33 22.20 -5.15
N GLU A 236 5.07 23.50 -5.31
CA GLU A 236 3.84 24.12 -4.82
C GLU A 236 2.59 23.48 -5.45
N THR A 237 2.64 23.22 -6.76
CA THR A 237 1.56 22.54 -7.48
C THR A 237 1.33 21.13 -6.94
N LEU A 238 2.38 20.34 -6.70
CA LEU A 238 2.28 19.00 -6.11
C LEU A 238 1.69 19.04 -4.69
N HIS A 239 2.07 20.03 -3.88
CA HIS A 239 1.49 20.22 -2.55
C HIS A 239 0.02 20.63 -2.61
N SER A 240 -0.36 21.48 -3.56
CA SER A 240 -1.76 21.82 -3.85
C SER A 240 -2.57 20.59 -4.25
N TRP A 241 -2.03 19.75 -5.14
CA TRP A 241 -2.65 18.48 -5.54
C TRP A 241 -2.73 17.47 -4.40
N ARG A 242 -1.75 17.44 -3.49
CA ARG A 242 -1.82 16.61 -2.28
C ARG A 242 -3.00 17.03 -1.40
N ARG A 243 -3.21 18.34 -1.18
CA ARG A 243 -4.38 18.85 -0.44
C ARG A 243 -5.70 18.46 -1.11
N LYS A 244 -5.74 18.45 -2.45
CA LYS A 244 -6.88 17.98 -3.25
C LYS A 244 -6.99 16.44 -3.33
N ARG A 245 -6.10 15.68 -2.70
CA ARG A 245 -6.03 14.21 -2.78
C ARG A 245 -5.90 13.69 -4.21
N TRP A 246 -5.23 14.43 -5.08
CA TRP A 246 -4.95 14.02 -6.46
C TRP A 246 -3.62 13.26 -6.58
N VAL A 247 -2.69 13.57 -5.69
CA VAL A 247 -1.41 12.87 -5.55
C VAL A 247 -1.17 12.44 -4.12
N TYR A 248 -0.40 11.37 -3.94
CA TYR A 248 0.14 10.96 -2.66
C TYR A 248 1.65 11.25 -2.62
N ILE A 249 2.13 11.81 -1.51
CA ILE A 249 3.54 12.17 -1.30
C ILE A 249 4.03 11.51 -0.01
N GLU A 250 5.12 10.75 -0.12
CA GLU A 250 5.85 10.14 1.00
C GLU A 250 7.33 10.52 0.90
N GLY A 251 7.78 11.41 1.79
CA GLY A 251 9.12 12.00 1.69
C GLY A 251 9.31 12.67 0.33
N THR A 252 10.27 12.19 -0.46
CA THR A 252 10.59 12.70 -1.80
C THR A 252 9.91 11.93 -2.94
N LYS A 253 9.02 10.99 -2.64
CA LYS A 253 8.30 10.20 -3.64
C LYS A 253 6.90 10.77 -3.84
N VAL A 254 6.44 10.80 -5.09
CA VAL A 254 5.10 11.29 -5.45
C VAL A 254 4.46 10.41 -6.50
N ILE A 255 3.16 10.18 -6.38
CA ILE A 255 2.36 9.38 -7.31
C ILE A 255 0.97 9.96 -7.51
N ALA A 256 0.50 10.02 -8.75
CA ALA A 256 -0.90 10.34 -9.05
C ALA A 256 -1.83 9.22 -8.56
N LEU A 257 -2.94 9.61 -7.94
CA LEU A 257 -3.94 8.68 -7.43
C LEU A 257 -5.02 8.34 -8.47
N ALA A 258 -5.16 9.14 -9.53
CA ALA A 258 -6.12 8.88 -10.59
C ALA A 258 -5.72 7.64 -11.43
N VAL A 259 -6.72 6.86 -11.84
CA VAL A 259 -6.56 5.65 -12.67
C VAL A 259 -7.04 5.92 -14.10
N ARG A 260 -6.43 5.29 -15.10
CA ARG A 260 -6.81 5.55 -16.50
C ARG A 260 -8.24 5.12 -16.80
N GLU A 261 -9.02 6.02 -17.36
CA GLU A 261 -10.29 5.69 -18.02
C GLU A 261 -10.05 5.40 -19.50
N GLN A 262 -10.73 4.39 -20.04
CA GLN A 262 -10.68 4.06 -21.47
C GLN A 262 -11.99 4.50 -22.16
N PRO A 263 -11.93 4.99 -23.41
CA PRO A 263 -10.73 5.17 -24.23
C PRO A 263 -9.92 6.43 -23.84
N SER A 264 -8.60 6.34 -23.92
CA SER A 264 -7.66 7.42 -23.62
C SER A 264 -6.43 7.31 -24.52
N ALA A 265 -5.80 8.43 -24.91
CA ALA A 265 -4.63 8.42 -25.80
C ALA A 265 -3.54 7.44 -25.33
N TYR A 266 -2.90 6.73 -26.27
CA TYR A 266 -1.92 5.69 -25.93
C TYR A 266 -0.78 6.25 -25.08
N ARG A 267 -0.43 5.53 -24.01
CA ARG A 267 0.73 5.81 -23.15
C ARG A 267 1.56 4.55 -23.02
N THR A 268 2.85 4.66 -23.29
CA THR A 268 3.82 3.62 -22.95
C THR A 268 3.95 3.58 -21.42
N PRO A 269 3.76 2.43 -20.77
CA PRO A 269 3.92 2.32 -19.33
C PRO A 269 5.37 2.64 -18.90
N PRO A 270 5.61 3.04 -17.64
CA PRO A 270 6.97 3.28 -17.17
C PRO A 270 7.87 2.06 -17.45
N PRO A 271 9.06 2.25 -18.06
CA PRO A 271 9.98 1.15 -18.33
C PRO A 271 10.45 0.51 -17.01
N LYS A 272 10.80 -0.78 -17.05
CA LYS A 272 11.29 -1.52 -15.88
C LYS A 272 12.59 -0.87 -15.39
N GLY A 273 12.64 -0.38 -14.15
CA GLY A 273 13.86 0.21 -13.55
C GLY A 273 13.72 1.62 -12.94
N THR A 274 12.57 2.29 -13.01
CA THR A 274 12.36 3.62 -12.40
C THR A 274 12.28 3.55 -10.86
N PRO A 275 12.98 4.45 -10.15
CA PRO A 275 14.22 4.16 -9.44
C PRO A 275 14.04 3.22 -8.24
N ARG A 276 14.62 2.04 -8.40
CA ARG A 276 15.07 1.20 -7.29
C ARG A 276 16.12 1.98 -6.50
N ARG A 277 16.08 1.84 -5.17
CA ARG A 277 17.21 2.20 -4.29
C ARG A 277 18.48 1.68 -4.97
N ALA A 278 19.41 2.57 -5.32
CA ALA A 278 20.78 2.12 -5.61
C ALA A 278 21.23 1.46 -4.31
N ARG A 279 21.28 0.12 -4.31
CA ARG A 279 22.12 -0.57 -3.33
C ARG A 279 23.52 -0.24 -3.81
N ASN A 280 24.20 0.68 -3.13
CA ASN A 280 25.65 0.74 -3.25
C ASN A 280 26.14 -0.67 -2.92
N PRO A 281 26.86 -1.35 -3.84
CA PRO A 281 27.60 -2.53 -3.44
C PRO A 281 28.60 -2.05 -2.39
N VAL A 282 28.40 -2.45 -1.13
CA VAL A 282 29.47 -2.38 -0.15
C VAL A 282 30.50 -3.40 -0.62
N PRO A 283 31.75 -3.01 -0.94
CA PRO A 283 32.79 -3.97 -1.21
C PRO A 283 33.01 -4.76 0.08
N LEU A 284 32.69 -6.05 0.06
CA LEU A 284 33.15 -6.97 1.10
C LEU A 284 34.63 -7.24 0.81
N THR A 285 35.50 -6.41 1.36
CA THR A 285 36.92 -6.75 1.44
C THR A 285 37.05 -7.78 2.56
N LEU A 286 37.12 -9.06 2.18
CA LEU A 286 37.55 -10.12 3.10
C LEU A 286 39.05 -9.93 3.30
N THR A 287 39.43 -9.26 4.39
CA THR A 287 40.80 -9.34 4.89
C THR A 287 41.00 -10.72 5.51
N ALA A 288 41.89 -11.51 4.92
CA ALA A 288 42.43 -12.69 5.59
C ALA A 288 43.13 -12.21 6.86
N ARG A 289 42.76 -12.80 8.01
CA ARG A 289 43.44 -12.51 9.28
C ARG A 289 44.86 -13.11 9.25
N PRO A 290 45.83 -12.43 9.90
CA PRO A 290 47.20 -12.93 10.04
C PRO A 290 47.27 -14.18 10.91
#